data_AF-A0A1W9JFK1-F1
#
_entry.id   AF-A0A1W9JFK1-F1
#
_cell.length_a   1.000
_cell.length_b   1.000
_cell.length_c   1.000
_cell.angle_alpha   90.00
_cell.angle_beta   90.00
_cell.angle_gamma   90.00
#
_symmetry.space_group_name_H-M   'P 1'
#
loop_
_entity.id
_entity.type
_entity.pdbx_description
1 polymer ?
#
loop_
_entity_poly.entity_id
_entity_poly.type
_entity_poly.pdbx_seq_one_letter_code
_entity_poly.pdbx_strand_id
1 'polypeptide(L)'
;MNAFFSTLSCCWFWLLLGFLLGWLLNRWLCKCCCPNHSKTDTTPTSAPANTSSTSAASTNETSKLAEMPAPKVAVSKAASPAAKPAKTAAAKPAPTKSATPSASVMIDIAAAKAAGFALKNANDLTVIEGIGPKINELFHNNGIKTFAALAEATVPQMRAILDAGGSRFRIANPSTWAQQAALAAENKWTELKKLQNALSGGVKK
;
A
#
# COMPACT_ATOMS: atom_id res chain seq x y z
N MET A 1 -21.01 34.12 47.04
CA MET A 1 -20.18 32.92 47.33
C MET A 1 -19.16 32.73 46.21
N ASN A 2 -18.29 33.72 45.96
CA ASN A 2 -17.63 33.86 44.64
C ASN A 2 -16.09 33.75 44.69
N ALA A 3 -15.49 33.59 45.88
CA ALA A 3 -14.04 33.51 46.03
C ALA A 3 -13.43 32.13 45.71
N PHE A 4 -14.18 31.03 45.89
CA PHE A 4 -13.67 29.66 45.74
C PHE A 4 -13.48 29.19 44.28
N PHE A 5 -14.23 29.75 43.32
CA PHE A 5 -14.13 29.34 41.92
C PHE A 5 -12.92 29.95 41.18
N SER A 6 -12.42 31.10 41.65
CA SER A 6 -11.29 31.80 41.01
C SER A 6 -9.96 31.05 41.20
N THR A 7 -9.72 30.52 42.41
CA THR A 7 -8.50 29.75 42.74
C THR A 7 -8.44 28.41 42.00
N LEU A 8 -9.56 27.71 41.84
CA LEU A 8 -9.60 26.47 41.06
C LEU A 8 -9.28 26.70 39.58
N SER A 9 -9.79 27.79 38.99
CA SER A 9 -9.53 28.13 37.58
C SER A 9 -8.05 28.43 37.31
N CYS A 10 -7.38 29.14 38.23
CA CYS A 10 -5.96 29.46 38.12
C CYS A 10 -5.07 28.20 38.17
N CYS A 11 -5.31 27.29 39.11
CA CYS A 11 -4.54 26.06 39.24
C CYS A 11 -4.70 25.13 38.02
N TRP A 12 -5.91 25.07 37.45
CA TRP A 12 -6.16 24.23 36.27
C TRP A 12 -5.48 24.77 35.01
N PHE A 13 -5.37 26.10 34.85
CA PHE A 13 -4.60 26.71 33.77
C PHE A 13 -3.12 26.32 33.82
N TRP A 14 -2.49 26.35 34.99
CA TRP A 14 -1.09 25.93 35.17
C TRP A 14 -0.88 24.42 34.96
N LEU A 15 -1.84 23.57 35.36
CA LEU A 15 -1.77 22.13 35.09
C LEU A 15 -1.90 21.82 33.60
N LEU A 16 -2.82 22.46 32.89
CA LEU A 16 -2.98 22.31 31.44
C LEU A 16 -1.76 22.86 30.68
N LEU A 17 -1.24 24.01 31.08
CA LEU A 17 -0.04 24.60 30.49
C LEU A 17 1.20 23.72 30.73
N GLY A 18 1.37 23.18 31.93
CA GLY A 18 2.43 22.23 32.27
C GLY A 18 2.34 20.91 31.49
N PHE A 19 1.13 20.36 31.34
CA PHE A 19 0.90 19.17 30.51
C PHE A 19 1.19 19.44 29.03
N LEU A 20 0.78 20.60 28.51
CA LEU A 20 1.02 20.98 27.12
C LEU A 20 2.52 21.22 26.84
N LEU A 21 3.22 21.93 27.73
CA LEU A 21 4.68 22.10 27.64
C LEU A 21 5.40 20.75 27.75
N GLY A 22 5.05 19.91 28.73
CA GLY A 22 5.65 18.57 28.89
C GLY A 22 5.43 17.68 27.66
N TRP A 23 4.23 17.73 27.06
CA TRP A 23 3.94 17.02 25.82
C TRP A 23 4.74 17.57 24.63
N LEU A 24 4.87 18.89 24.49
CA LEU A 24 5.70 19.52 23.45
C LEU A 24 7.19 19.18 23.63
N LEU A 25 7.73 19.22 24.86
CA LEU A 25 9.13 18.85 25.12
C LEU A 25 9.38 17.37 24.82
N ASN A 26 8.53 16.45 25.29
CA ASN A 26 8.66 15.02 24.98
C ASN A 26 8.57 14.75 23.46
N ARG A 27 7.65 15.44 22.78
CA ARG A 27 7.48 15.38 21.31
C ARG A 27 8.69 15.93 20.56
N TRP A 28 9.38 16.93 21.11
CA TRP A 28 10.59 17.54 20.54
C TRP A 28 11.83 16.68 20.80
N LEU A 29 12.02 16.13 22.01
CA LEU A 29 13.09 15.19 22.33
C LEU A 29 13.00 13.92 21.47
N CYS A 30 11.80 13.35 21.30
CA CYS A 30 11.57 12.23 20.36
C CYS A 30 11.81 12.59 18.88
N LYS A 31 11.90 13.88 18.53
CA LYS A 31 12.24 14.35 17.17
C LYS A 31 13.75 14.34 16.91
N CYS A 32 14.57 14.40 17.97
CA CYS A 32 16.04 14.48 17.89
C CYS A 32 16.74 13.11 17.84
N CYS A 33 16.12 12.04 18.35
CA CYS A 33 16.76 10.72 18.45
C CYS A 33 16.66 9.82 17.20
N CYS A 34 16.07 10.28 16.08
CA CYS A 34 16.00 9.51 14.84
C CYS A 34 16.57 10.26 13.61
N PRO A 35 17.90 10.46 13.52
CA PRO A 35 18.56 10.71 12.24
C PRO A 35 18.45 9.46 11.33
N ASN A 36 18.35 9.68 10.01
CA ASN A 36 18.42 8.60 9.03
C ASN A 36 19.77 7.86 9.12
N HIS A 37 19.79 6.61 9.60
CA HIS A 37 20.93 5.73 9.32
C HIS A 37 20.77 5.11 7.94
N SER A 38 21.56 5.62 7.00
CA SER A 38 21.75 5.07 5.66
C SER A 38 23.22 4.64 5.52
N LYS A 39 23.49 3.70 4.60
CA LYS A 39 24.76 2.96 4.39
C LYS A 39 24.88 1.75 5.34
N THR A 40 24.99 0.49 4.90
CA THR A 40 25.81 -0.20 3.87
C THR A 40 27.22 -0.56 4.35
N ASP A 41 27.38 -1.87 4.56
CA ASP A 41 28.52 -2.74 4.24
C ASP A 41 29.78 -2.84 5.12
N THR A 42 30.34 -4.06 5.00
CA THR A 42 31.73 -4.51 5.22
C THR A 42 32.10 -5.14 6.57
N THR A 43 32.24 -6.46 6.56
CA THR A 43 33.04 -7.30 7.45
C THR A 43 34.52 -6.87 7.42
N PRO A 44 35.31 -7.09 8.49
CA PRO A 44 36.27 -8.18 8.38
C PRO A 44 36.52 -9.01 9.65
N THR A 45 36.87 -10.27 9.41
CA THR A 45 37.68 -11.23 10.19
C THR A 45 38.39 -10.76 11.47
N SER A 46 38.11 -11.42 12.60
CA SER A 46 39.13 -12.10 13.44
C SER A 46 38.51 -12.95 14.57
N ALA A 47 38.80 -14.24 14.59
CA ALA A 47 38.68 -15.12 15.77
C ALA A 47 40.03 -15.07 16.57
N PRO A 48 40.17 -15.58 17.83
CA PRO A 48 39.96 -17.01 18.14
C PRO A 48 39.49 -17.40 19.59
N ALA A 49 39.02 -18.65 19.70
CA ALA A 49 39.02 -19.54 20.90
C ALA A 49 38.16 -19.14 22.14
N ASN A 50 37.64 -20.03 23.01
CA ASN A 50 38.02 -21.42 23.36
C ASN A 50 36.79 -22.35 23.65
N THR A 51 36.95 -23.66 23.37
CA THR A 51 36.65 -24.83 24.24
C THR A 51 35.54 -24.66 25.30
N SER A 52 34.35 -25.30 25.25
CA SER A 52 34.02 -26.75 25.25
C SER A 52 32.47 -26.94 25.00
N SER A 53 31.78 -28.10 24.94
CA SER A 53 32.10 -29.55 24.83
C SER A 53 30.82 -30.39 24.53
N THR A 54 31.00 -31.70 24.28
CA THR A 54 30.16 -32.90 24.61
C THR A 54 28.65 -32.70 24.86
N SER A 55 27.69 -33.31 24.14
CA SER A 55 27.68 -34.40 23.14
C SER A 55 26.34 -34.29 22.34
N ALA A 56 25.90 -35.18 21.43
CA ALA A 56 26.35 -36.53 21.05
C ALA A 56 26.23 -36.76 19.52
N ALA A 57 26.09 -38.02 19.09
CA ALA A 57 26.25 -38.50 17.72
C ALA A 57 25.06 -39.31 17.19
N SER A 58 24.78 -39.17 15.90
CA SER A 58 24.48 -40.33 15.04
C SER A 58 25.02 -40.07 13.63
N THR A 59 25.59 -41.12 13.04
CA THR A 59 26.24 -41.17 11.72
C THR A 59 25.17 -41.33 10.61
N ASN A 60 25.44 -41.33 9.30
CA ASN A 60 26.68 -41.55 8.54
C ASN A 60 26.54 -41.07 7.07
N GLU A 61 27.68 -40.80 6.39
CA GLU A 61 27.90 -40.93 4.91
C GLU A 61 26.94 -40.26 3.88
N THR A 62 27.27 -40.12 2.58
CA THR A 62 28.55 -39.90 1.87
C THR A 62 28.22 -39.34 0.49
N SER A 63 28.86 -38.21 0.15
CA SER A 63 29.43 -37.84 -1.16
C SER A 63 28.83 -38.37 -2.48
N LYS A 64 28.59 -37.48 -3.46
CA LYS A 64 29.50 -37.30 -4.62
C LYS A 64 28.94 -36.38 -5.72
N LEU A 65 29.60 -35.24 -5.86
CA LEU A 65 30.08 -34.52 -7.08
C LEU A 65 29.46 -34.78 -8.48
N ALA A 66 29.45 -33.69 -9.29
CA ALA A 66 29.31 -33.61 -10.76
C ALA A 66 27.88 -33.75 -11.35
N GLU A 67 27.53 -33.14 -12.49
CA GLU A 67 28.03 -31.97 -13.24
C GLU A 67 26.94 -31.57 -14.27
N MET A 68 26.93 -30.34 -14.79
CA MET A 68 26.11 -29.94 -15.95
C MET A 68 26.50 -30.77 -17.20
N PRO A 69 25.54 -31.12 -18.08
CA PRO A 69 25.34 -30.27 -19.26
C PRO A 69 23.90 -30.23 -19.85
N ALA A 70 23.56 -29.09 -20.46
CA ALA A 70 22.62 -29.02 -21.60
C ALA A 70 23.42 -29.36 -22.90
N PRO A 71 22.85 -29.75 -24.07
CA PRO A 71 21.64 -29.13 -24.67
C PRO A 71 20.76 -29.96 -25.67
N LYS A 72 19.59 -29.40 -26.05
CA LYS A 72 18.79 -29.69 -27.30
C LYS A 72 18.26 -31.16 -27.42
N VAL A 73 17.25 -31.52 -28.23
CA VAL A 73 16.83 -31.09 -29.58
C VAL A 73 15.31 -31.29 -29.80
N ALA A 74 14.78 -30.70 -30.90
CA ALA A 74 13.58 -31.02 -31.71
C ALA A 74 12.50 -31.97 -31.14
N VAL A 75 11.22 -31.58 -30.98
CA VAL A 75 10.22 -31.20 -32.02
C VAL A 75 9.74 -32.36 -32.91
N SER A 76 8.52 -32.86 -32.64
CA SER A 76 7.45 -33.30 -33.58
C SER A 76 6.55 -34.38 -32.93
N LYS A 77 5.30 -34.65 -33.35
CA LYS A 77 4.21 -33.81 -33.90
C LYS A 77 2.92 -34.67 -33.89
N ALA A 78 1.80 -34.08 -33.49
CA ALA A 78 0.41 -34.49 -33.76
C ALA A 78 -0.04 -35.96 -33.60
N ALA A 79 -1.06 -36.19 -32.77
CA ALA A 79 -2.40 -36.55 -33.27
C ALA A 79 -3.47 -36.39 -32.18
N SER A 80 -4.61 -35.79 -32.53
CA SER A 80 -5.87 -35.88 -31.77
C SER A 80 -6.78 -36.90 -32.46
N PRO A 81 -7.66 -37.58 -31.72
CA PRO A 81 -9.07 -37.52 -32.15
C PRO A 81 -10.04 -37.15 -31.03
N ALA A 82 -11.12 -36.51 -31.46
CA ALA A 82 -12.14 -35.83 -30.69
C ALA A 82 -13.26 -36.71 -30.10
N ALA A 83 -13.90 -36.19 -29.05
CA ALA A 83 -15.33 -36.38 -28.73
C ALA A 83 -15.82 -35.14 -27.94
N LYS A 84 -16.34 -34.12 -28.63
CA LYS A 84 -17.77 -33.74 -28.79
C LYS A 84 -18.43 -33.04 -27.58
N PRO A 85 -19.41 -32.12 -27.80
CA PRO A 85 -19.59 -30.96 -26.93
C PRO A 85 -20.98 -30.82 -26.27
N ALA A 86 -21.07 -30.06 -25.18
CA ALA A 86 -22.33 -29.47 -24.71
C ALA A 86 -22.09 -28.21 -23.85
N LYS A 87 -22.85 -27.14 -24.15
CA LYS A 87 -23.22 -26.00 -23.28
C LYS A 87 -22.10 -25.38 -22.40
N THR A 88 -21.76 -24.11 -22.57
CA THR A 88 -22.74 -23.03 -22.36
C THR A 88 -22.41 -21.82 -23.24
N ALA A 89 -23.45 -21.17 -23.77
CA ALA A 89 -23.28 -19.94 -24.55
C ALA A 89 -22.66 -18.85 -23.66
N ALA A 90 -21.42 -18.47 -23.98
CA ALA A 90 -20.78 -17.32 -23.37
C ALA A 90 -21.51 -16.05 -23.81
N ALA A 91 -22.51 -15.64 -23.02
CA ALA A 91 -23.07 -14.30 -23.07
C ALA A 91 -21.98 -13.32 -22.63
N LYS A 92 -21.10 -12.97 -23.59
CA LYS A 92 -20.12 -11.89 -23.51
C LYS A 92 -20.91 -10.61 -23.20
N PRO A 93 -20.80 -10.04 -21.99
CA PRO A 93 -21.23 -8.67 -21.79
C PRO A 93 -20.35 -7.85 -22.71
N ALA A 94 -20.95 -7.18 -23.70
CA ALA A 94 -20.20 -6.20 -24.46
C ALA A 94 -19.64 -5.18 -23.45
N PRO A 95 -18.34 -4.85 -23.47
CA PRO A 95 -17.86 -3.73 -22.68
C PRO A 95 -18.61 -2.49 -23.21
N THR A 96 -19.51 -1.96 -22.40
CA THR A 96 -20.38 -0.84 -22.76
C THR A 96 -19.47 0.37 -23.01
N LYS A 97 -19.24 0.64 -24.28
CA LYS A 97 -18.24 1.59 -24.77
C LYS A 97 -18.76 3.03 -24.67
N SER A 98 -19.02 3.45 -23.43
CA SER A 98 -19.49 4.79 -23.05
C SER A 98 -18.62 5.35 -21.93
N ALA A 99 -17.31 5.35 -22.16
CA ALA A 99 -16.33 6.12 -21.38
C ALA A 99 -15.47 6.90 -22.38
N THR A 100 -16.03 7.99 -22.92
CA THR A 100 -15.22 9.01 -23.59
C THR A 100 -14.27 9.58 -22.55
N PRO A 101 -12.94 9.62 -22.79
CA PRO A 101 -11.99 10.13 -21.81
C PRO A 101 -12.19 11.65 -21.65
N SER A 102 -12.94 12.04 -20.63
CA SER A 102 -13.15 13.45 -20.25
C SER A 102 -11.90 13.98 -19.56
N ALA A 103 -10.84 14.16 -20.34
CA ALA A 103 -9.59 14.74 -19.90
C ALA A 103 -9.80 16.10 -19.23
N SER A 104 -9.07 16.35 -18.14
CA SER A 104 -8.93 17.67 -17.49
C SER A 104 -10.19 18.32 -16.91
N VAL A 105 -11.14 17.55 -16.35
CA VAL A 105 -12.04 18.12 -15.34
C VAL A 105 -11.19 18.51 -14.12
N MET A 106 -11.22 19.78 -13.72
CA MET A 106 -10.53 20.21 -12.49
C MET A 106 -11.20 19.59 -11.26
N ILE A 107 -10.39 19.12 -10.32
CA ILE A 107 -10.87 18.44 -9.11
C ILE A 107 -11.47 19.47 -8.15
N ASP A 108 -12.77 19.33 -7.87
CA ASP A 108 -13.53 20.18 -6.97
C ASP A 108 -13.28 19.77 -5.50
N ILE A 109 -12.31 20.44 -4.91
CA ILE A 109 -11.92 20.27 -3.50
C ILE A 109 -13.04 20.73 -2.55
N ALA A 110 -13.94 21.64 -2.96
CA ALA A 110 -15.04 22.10 -2.13
C ALA A 110 -16.17 21.06 -2.08
N ALA A 111 -16.57 20.50 -3.23
CA ALA A 111 -17.53 19.41 -3.29
C ALA A 111 -17.02 18.15 -2.56
N ALA A 112 -15.73 17.84 -2.67
CA ALA A 112 -15.11 16.76 -1.92
C ALA A 112 -15.24 16.94 -0.40
N LYS A 113 -14.96 18.16 0.11
CA LYS A 113 -15.10 18.50 1.53
C LYS A 113 -16.56 18.44 1.98
N ALA A 114 -17.50 18.91 1.16
CA ALA A 114 -18.94 18.81 1.43
C ALA A 114 -19.42 17.34 1.51
N ALA A 115 -18.82 16.43 0.73
CA ALA A 115 -19.06 14.99 0.79
C ALA A 115 -18.28 14.27 1.93
N GLY A 116 -17.56 15.00 2.77
CA GLY A 116 -16.82 14.45 3.92
C GLY A 116 -15.46 13.85 3.58
N PHE A 117 -14.75 14.40 2.59
CA PHE A 117 -13.36 14.05 2.25
C PHE A 117 -12.37 15.17 2.59
N ALA A 118 -11.21 14.80 3.15
CA ALA A 118 -10.15 15.73 3.53
C ALA A 118 -8.99 15.70 2.51
N LEU A 119 -9.20 16.27 1.33
CA LEU A 119 -8.14 16.47 0.32
C LEU A 119 -7.16 17.55 0.76
N LYS A 120 -5.84 17.27 0.69
CA LYS A 120 -4.80 18.31 0.80
C LYS A 120 -4.61 19.10 -0.49
N ASN A 121 -4.83 18.45 -1.64
CA ASN A 121 -4.72 19.02 -2.97
C ASN A 121 -5.52 18.17 -3.98
N ALA A 122 -5.60 18.61 -5.24
CA ALA A 122 -6.31 17.93 -6.33
C ALA A 122 -5.78 16.52 -6.67
N ASN A 123 -4.61 16.14 -6.14
CA ASN A 123 -3.87 14.92 -6.46
C ASN A 123 -3.64 14.04 -5.21
N ASP A 124 -4.43 14.22 -4.15
CA ASP A 124 -4.28 13.47 -2.90
C ASP A 124 -5.00 12.12 -2.97
N LEU A 125 -4.30 11.10 -3.49
CA LEU A 125 -4.81 9.72 -3.64
C LEU A 125 -5.19 9.07 -2.30
N THR A 126 -4.84 9.67 -1.14
CA THR A 126 -5.23 9.15 0.18
C THR A 126 -6.74 9.22 0.47
N VAL A 127 -7.52 9.86 -0.40
CA VAL A 127 -8.99 9.77 -0.42
C VAL A 127 -9.50 8.40 -0.89
N ILE A 128 -8.68 7.62 -1.59
CA ILE A 128 -9.01 6.26 -2.02
C ILE A 128 -8.79 5.28 -0.85
N GLU A 129 -9.79 4.46 -0.57
CA GLU A 129 -9.76 3.55 0.58
C GLU A 129 -8.70 2.46 0.40
N GLY A 130 -7.84 2.29 1.40
CA GLY A 130 -6.66 1.42 1.32
C GLY A 130 -5.39 2.12 0.82
N ILE A 131 -5.47 3.33 0.24
CA ILE A 131 -4.29 4.14 -0.10
C ILE A 131 -3.89 4.99 1.11
N GLY A 132 -2.98 4.47 1.94
CA GLY A 132 -2.33 5.26 2.98
C GLY A 132 -1.29 6.25 2.43
N PRO A 133 -0.80 7.22 3.24
CA PRO A 133 0.18 8.21 2.81
C PRO A 133 1.43 7.64 2.13
N LYS A 134 1.91 6.48 2.58
CA LYS A 134 3.07 5.80 1.97
C LYS A 134 2.79 5.12 0.63
N ILE A 135 1.54 4.72 0.37
CA ILE A 135 1.12 4.20 -0.94
C ILE A 135 0.92 5.37 -1.91
N ASN A 136 0.36 6.49 -1.44
CA ASN A 136 0.29 7.74 -2.21
C ASN A 136 1.68 8.23 -2.64
N GLU A 137 2.64 8.34 -1.70
CA GLU A 137 4.04 8.67 -2.00
C GLU A 137 4.65 7.69 -3.02
N LEU A 138 4.45 6.38 -2.83
CA LEU A 138 4.96 5.33 -3.73
C LEU A 138 4.42 5.49 -5.16
N PHE A 139 3.10 5.71 -5.32
CA PHE A 139 2.49 5.91 -6.63
C PHE A 139 2.96 7.20 -7.31
N HIS A 140 3.07 8.30 -6.57
CA HIS A 140 3.55 9.57 -7.12
C HIS A 140 4.99 9.45 -7.65
N ASN A 141 5.84 8.70 -6.94
CA ASN A 141 7.21 8.41 -7.36
C ASN A 141 7.27 7.48 -8.59
N ASN A 142 6.27 6.63 -8.79
CA ASN A 142 6.12 5.75 -9.96
C ASN A 142 5.24 6.36 -11.08
N GLY A 143 5.01 7.68 -11.06
CA GLY A 143 4.32 8.41 -12.13
C GLY A 143 2.79 8.47 -12.01
N ILE A 144 2.15 7.65 -11.17
CA ILE A 144 0.72 7.72 -10.90
C ILE A 144 0.46 8.84 -9.89
N LYS A 145 0.22 10.06 -10.40
CA LYS A 145 0.13 11.30 -9.62
C LYS A 145 -1.26 11.94 -9.56
N THR A 146 -2.26 11.37 -10.25
CA THR A 146 -3.60 11.96 -10.36
C THR A 146 -4.66 10.87 -10.25
N PHE A 147 -5.90 11.25 -9.90
CA PHE A 147 -7.02 10.30 -9.87
C PHE A 147 -7.26 9.67 -11.25
N ALA A 148 -7.13 10.43 -12.34
CA ALA A 148 -7.25 9.90 -13.70
C ALA A 148 -6.17 8.84 -14.01
N ALA A 149 -4.90 9.12 -13.68
CA ALA A 149 -3.82 8.15 -13.89
C ALA A 149 -3.98 6.88 -13.04
N LEU A 150 -4.57 6.98 -11.84
CA LEU A 150 -4.89 5.82 -10.99
C LEU A 150 -6.13 5.05 -11.49
N ALA A 151 -7.08 5.73 -12.13
CA ALA A 151 -8.25 5.11 -12.76
C ALA A 151 -7.90 4.31 -14.01
N GLU A 152 -6.92 4.78 -14.79
CA GLU A 152 -6.37 4.08 -15.96
C GLU A 152 -5.42 2.93 -15.58
N ALA A 153 -4.83 2.97 -14.38
CA ALA A 153 -3.92 1.94 -13.90
C ALA A 153 -4.64 0.61 -13.66
N THR A 154 -4.11 -0.48 -14.19
CA THR A 154 -4.65 -1.82 -13.97
C THR A 154 -4.19 -2.40 -12.62
N VAL A 155 -5.00 -3.32 -12.06
CA VAL A 155 -4.67 -4.09 -10.85
C VAL A 155 -3.26 -4.70 -10.88
N PRO A 156 -2.80 -5.40 -11.94
CA PRO A 156 -1.43 -5.90 -12.01
C PRO A 156 -0.34 -4.81 -12.04
N GLN A 157 -0.57 -3.66 -12.70
CA GLN A 157 0.38 -2.54 -12.67
C GLN A 157 0.50 -1.94 -11.27
N MET A 158 -0.63 -1.67 -10.61
CA MET A 158 -0.65 -1.19 -9.23
C MET A 158 0.03 -2.20 -8.30
N ARG A 159 -0.22 -3.50 -8.49
CA ARG A 159 0.39 -4.57 -7.69
C ARG A 159 1.91 -4.65 -7.88
N ALA A 160 2.41 -4.54 -9.12
CA ALA A 160 3.84 -4.52 -9.40
C ALA A 160 4.54 -3.34 -8.70
N ILE A 161 3.93 -2.15 -8.68
CA ILE A 161 4.45 -0.98 -7.96
C ILE A 161 4.48 -1.23 -6.44
N LEU A 162 3.40 -1.79 -5.87
CA LEU A 162 3.33 -2.13 -4.44
C LEU A 162 4.42 -3.15 -4.05
N ASP A 163 4.59 -4.21 -4.83
CA ASP A 163 5.60 -5.25 -4.55
C ASP A 163 7.03 -4.71 -4.70
N ALA A 164 7.30 -3.84 -5.68
CA ALA A 164 8.58 -3.12 -5.80
C ALA A 164 8.85 -2.18 -4.60
N GLY A 165 7.80 -1.65 -3.96
CA GLY A 165 7.90 -0.87 -2.72
C GLY A 165 8.29 -1.68 -1.48
N GLY A 166 8.25 -3.02 -1.54
CA GLY A 166 8.66 -3.95 -0.49
C GLY A 166 7.52 -4.55 0.35
N SER A 167 7.87 -5.54 1.18
CA SER A 167 6.95 -6.42 1.92
C SER A 167 5.83 -5.71 2.71
N ARG A 168 6.10 -4.52 3.26
CA ARG A 168 5.15 -3.64 3.96
C ARG A 168 3.88 -3.31 3.17
N PHE A 169 3.93 -3.29 1.84
CA PHE A 169 2.77 -3.01 0.99
C PHE A 169 2.01 -4.27 0.55
N ARG A 170 2.50 -5.47 0.92
CA ARG A 170 1.94 -6.76 0.45
C ARG A 170 0.48 -6.96 0.85
N ILE A 171 0.06 -6.41 2.01
CA ILE A 171 -1.30 -6.47 2.55
C ILE A 171 -2.29 -5.56 1.79
N ALA A 172 -1.81 -4.59 1.02
CA ALA A 172 -2.68 -3.66 0.31
C ALA A 172 -3.31 -4.33 -0.93
N ASN A 173 -4.63 -4.15 -1.09
CA ASN A 173 -5.41 -4.74 -2.17
C ASN A 173 -5.86 -3.65 -3.17
N PRO A 174 -5.27 -3.57 -4.37
CA PRO A 174 -5.60 -2.54 -5.35
C PRO A 174 -6.88 -2.82 -6.19
N SER A 175 -7.66 -3.87 -5.86
CA SER A 175 -8.78 -4.33 -6.72
C SER A 175 -9.91 -3.31 -6.93
N THR A 176 -10.17 -2.40 -5.99
CA THR A 176 -11.19 -1.35 -6.12
C THR A 176 -10.62 0.04 -6.43
N TRP A 177 -9.29 0.22 -6.36
CA TRP A 177 -8.68 1.56 -6.39
C TRP A 177 -8.94 2.30 -7.70
N ALA A 178 -8.84 1.62 -8.84
CA ALA A 178 -9.14 2.21 -10.14
C ALA A 178 -10.60 2.68 -10.25
N GLN A 179 -11.56 1.90 -9.73
CA GLN A 179 -12.98 2.28 -9.72
C GLN A 179 -13.24 3.49 -8.81
N GLN A 180 -12.63 3.53 -7.63
CA GLN A 180 -12.73 4.66 -6.70
C GLN A 180 -12.07 5.91 -7.28
N ALA A 181 -10.93 5.75 -7.97
CA ALA A 181 -10.20 6.84 -8.60
C ALA A 181 -10.96 7.43 -9.80
N ALA A 182 -11.69 6.62 -10.57
CA ALA A 182 -12.58 7.11 -11.63
C ALA A 182 -13.66 8.05 -11.07
N LEU A 183 -14.34 7.64 -9.99
CA LEU A 183 -15.34 8.48 -9.32
C LEU A 183 -14.74 9.79 -8.77
N ALA A 184 -13.51 9.75 -8.23
CA ALA A 184 -12.80 10.95 -7.78
C ALA A 184 -12.41 11.88 -8.94
N ALA A 185 -11.91 11.32 -10.06
CA ALA A 185 -11.56 12.06 -11.27
C ALA A 185 -12.78 12.73 -11.92
N GLU A 186 -13.95 12.11 -11.81
CA GLU A 186 -15.23 12.63 -12.31
C GLU A 186 -15.97 13.56 -11.31
N ASN A 187 -15.34 13.93 -10.18
CA ASN A 187 -15.95 14.71 -9.09
C ASN A 187 -17.22 14.09 -8.46
N LYS A 188 -17.44 12.78 -8.63
CA LYS A 188 -18.59 12.03 -8.11
C LYS A 188 -18.40 11.65 -6.63
N TRP A 189 -18.12 12.64 -5.78
CA TRP A 189 -17.75 12.43 -4.38
C TRP A 189 -18.82 11.71 -3.56
N THR A 190 -20.10 11.99 -3.79
CA THR A 190 -21.21 11.31 -3.12
C THR A 190 -21.34 9.84 -3.53
N GLU A 191 -21.04 9.49 -4.78
CA GLU A 191 -20.97 8.10 -5.25
C GLU A 191 -19.74 7.39 -4.69
N LEU A 192 -18.58 8.05 -4.66
CA LEU A 192 -17.37 7.53 -4.02
C LEU A 192 -17.61 7.20 -2.54
N LYS A 193 -18.32 8.07 -1.81
CA LYS A 193 -18.67 7.84 -0.40
C LYS A 193 -19.61 6.64 -0.24
N LYS A 194 -20.63 6.51 -1.11
CA LYS A 194 -21.52 5.34 -1.13
C LYS A 194 -20.77 4.04 -1.43
N LEU A 195 -19.83 4.07 -2.38
CA LEU A 195 -18.97 2.94 -2.71
C LEU A 195 -18.12 2.52 -1.51
N GLN A 196 -17.41 3.46 -0.88
CA GLN A 196 -16.60 3.20 0.33
C GLN A 196 -17.42 2.63 1.49
N ASN A 197 -18.64 3.12 1.72
CA ASN A 197 -19.51 2.57 2.76
C ASN A 197 -19.85 1.07 2.53
N ALA A 198 -19.82 0.59 1.28
CA ALA A 198 -20.01 -0.81 0.92
C ALA A 198 -18.70 -1.64 0.90
N LEU A 199 -17.54 -0.99 1.07
CA LEU A 199 -16.24 -1.64 1.17
C LEU A 199 -15.81 -1.80 2.64
N SER A 200 -14.77 -2.61 2.84
CA SER A 200 -14.04 -2.81 4.08
C SER A 200 -12.54 -2.91 3.76
N GLY A 201 -11.80 -1.84 4.01
CA GLY A 201 -10.36 -1.76 3.71
C GLY A 201 -10.03 -1.74 2.21
N GLY A 202 -10.95 -1.28 1.36
CA GLY A 202 -10.81 -1.35 -0.11
C GLY A 202 -11.12 -2.74 -0.70
N VAL A 203 -11.82 -3.60 0.05
CA VAL A 203 -12.35 -4.89 -0.44
C VAL A 203 -13.86 -4.90 -0.25
N LYS A 204 -14.62 -5.57 -1.14
CA LYS A 204 -16.07 -5.73 -0.95
C LYS A 204 -16.34 -6.52 0.33
N LYS A 205 -17.34 -6.05 1.10
CA LYS A 205 -17.92 -6.78 2.23
C LYS A 205 -18.57 -8.09 1.80
#